data_AF-A0A0X3VCC5-F1
#
_entry.id   AF-A0A0X3VCC5-F1
#
_cell.length_a   1.000
_cell.length_b   1.000
_cell.length_c   1.000
_cell.angle_alpha   90.00
_cell.angle_beta   90.00
_cell.angle_gamma   90.00
#
_symmetry.space_group_name_H-M   'P 1'
#
loop_
_entity.id
_entity.type
_entity.pdbx_description
1 polymer ?
#
loop_
_entity_poly.entity_id
_entity_poly.type
_entity_poly.pdbx_seq_one_letter_code
_entity_poly.pdbx_strand_id
1 'polypeptide(L)'
;MAPEHRSFAPHPTRRRLLTAGAATAGAVLVGSAGTPAAAAGTAAKTQPSVIHLPDGFRPEGITIGCGPYAYLGSLGDGSIYRADLRTGEGGIISTGPGTPSVGLKLDDRGRLFVAGRGQGARVVDARTGAILASYVLTTATPTFANDVFLTPRTAWFTDSYQPALYALPLGRHGELPDADDVVTITLSGDWSQVAGEVVNANGITRTPDGSALLVVQSGVGGLHRVNPRTGVTELVDLGDAAPLTNGDGLLLTGRTLYVVQNRQNAIDVFQLAADGRSGVFQRRITDPLFDVPTTVAAHQGRLYLPNARFTTTPTPETTYDVISVPA
;
A
#
# COMPACT_ATOMS: atom_id res chain seq x y z
N MET A 1 -72.67 15.22 21.47
CA MET A 1 -72.62 13.80 21.85
C MET A 1 -71.44 13.66 22.82
N ALA A 2 -71.74 13.42 24.09
CA ALA A 2 -70.80 13.11 25.16
C ALA A 2 -70.41 11.61 25.07
N PRO A 3 -69.44 11.06 25.84
CA PRO A 3 -68.22 11.66 26.41
C PRO A 3 -66.98 10.70 26.52
N GLU A 4 -65.92 11.21 27.17
CA GLU A 4 -64.86 10.56 27.99
C GLU A 4 -63.65 9.88 27.29
N HIS A 5 -62.40 9.92 27.79
CA HIS A 5 -61.88 9.99 29.17
C HIS A 5 -60.48 10.68 29.20
N ARG A 6 -60.33 11.82 29.88
CA ARG A 6 -59.69 12.09 31.20
C ARG A 6 -58.14 12.13 31.30
N SER A 7 -57.70 13.33 31.67
CA SER A 7 -56.42 13.78 32.27
C SER A 7 -56.17 13.21 33.68
N PHE A 8 -54.93 13.27 34.20
CA PHE A 8 -54.57 13.98 35.45
C PHE A 8 -53.06 13.86 35.78
N ALA A 9 -52.39 14.99 35.96
CA ALA A 9 -51.22 15.16 36.87
C ALA A 9 -51.76 15.40 38.31
N PRO A 10 -50.99 15.28 39.43
CA PRO A 10 -49.96 16.28 39.82
C PRO A 10 -48.83 15.83 40.78
N HIS A 11 -47.86 16.72 41.03
CA HIS A 11 -46.90 16.68 42.15
C HIS A 11 -47.57 16.83 43.52
N PRO A 12 -46.94 16.38 44.63
CA PRO A 12 -46.53 17.35 45.65
C PRO A 12 -45.25 17.03 46.47
N THR A 13 -44.85 18.06 47.21
CA THR A 13 -43.75 18.26 48.15
C THR A 13 -44.04 17.76 49.57
N ARG A 14 -42.99 17.58 50.41
CA ARG A 14 -42.86 17.90 51.87
C ARG A 14 -41.58 17.27 52.44
N ARG A 15 -40.55 18.01 52.86
CA ARG A 15 -40.32 18.68 54.18
C ARG A 15 -40.59 17.81 55.42
N ARG A 16 -39.53 17.44 56.15
CA ARG A 16 -39.33 17.45 57.63
C ARG A 16 -37.99 16.77 57.95
N LEU A 17 -36.97 17.45 58.49
CA LEU A 17 -36.77 18.05 59.83
C LEU A 17 -36.14 17.06 60.84
N LEU A 18 -34.99 17.50 61.41
CA LEU A 18 -34.48 17.26 62.78
C LEU A 18 -33.91 15.83 63.02
N THR A 19 -32.83 15.58 63.77
CA THR A 19 -32.04 16.40 64.71
C THR A 19 -30.77 15.64 65.11
N ALA A 20 -29.70 16.41 65.34
CA ALA A 20 -28.71 16.33 66.42
C ALA A 20 -28.15 14.97 66.94
N GLY A 21 -26.82 14.91 66.97
CA GLY A 21 -26.04 14.08 67.88
C GLY A 21 -24.57 14.50 67.82
N ALA A 22 -24.09 15.17 68.87
CA ALA A 22 -22.76 15.76 68.98
C ALA A 22 -21.72 14.81 69.61
N ALA A 23 -20.45 15.17 69.40
CA ALA A 23 -19.31 15.10 70.33
C ALA A 23 -18.32 13.90 70.31
N THR A 24 -17.09 14.27 69.93
CA THR A 24 -15.77 14.06 70.59
C THR A 24 -15.04 12.72 70.63
N ALA A 25 -13.80 12.81 70.12
CA ALA A 25 -12.51 12.35 70.67
C ALA A 25 -12.02 10.89 70.46
N GLY A 26 -10.93 10.80 69.69
CA GLY A 26 -9.69 10.08 70.08
C GLY A 26 -9.55 8.60 69.71
N ALA A 27 -8.64 8.28 68.78
CA ALA A 27 -7.69 7.15 68.87
C ALA A 27 -6.70 7.15 67.69
N VAL A 28 -5.50 6.68 67.98
CA VAL A 28 -4.28 6.65 67.14
C VAL A 28 -4.10 5.24 66.52
N LEU A 29 -3.39 5.17 65.39
CA LEU A 29 -2.80 3.99 64.70
C LEU A 29 -3.81 3.20 63.86
N VAL A 30 -3.57 2.78 62.61
CA VAL A 30 -2.44 2.03 62.04
C VAL A 30 -2.40 2.30 60.52
N GLY A 31 -1.21 2.28 59.93
CA GLY A 31 -1.00 2.53 58.51
C GLY A 31 -1.70 1.54 57.57
N SER A 32 -2.17 2.07 56.45
CA SER A 32 -2.31 1.34 55.21
C SER A 32 -1.54 2.13 54.16
N ALA A 33 -0.38 1.59 53.75
CA ALA A 33 0.32 2.05 52.57
C ALA A 33 -0.65 1.95 51.39
N GLY A 34 -1.19 3.09 50.97
CA GLY A 34 -1.89 3.18 49.70
C GLY A 34 -0.86 2.96 48.61
N THR A 35 -0.85 1.76 48.03
CA THR A 35 -0.25 1.56 46.72
C THR A 35 -0.88 2.58 45.78
N PRO A 36 -0.09 3.45 45.11
CA PRO A 36 -0.66 4.23 44.03
C PRO A 36 -1.17 3.21 43.02
N ALA A 37 -2.49 3.20 42.80
CA ALA A 37 -3.05 2.53 41.65
C ALA A 37 -2.39 3.17 40.44
N ALA A 38 -1.37 2.51 39.90
CA ALA A 38 -0.83 2.85 38.61
C ALA A 38 -2.01 2.77 37.66
N ALA A 39 -2.52 3.94 37.26
CA ALA A 39 -3.34 4.03 36.07
C ALA A 39 -2.47 3.46 34.97
N ALA A 40 -2.68 2.20 34.63
CA ALA A 40 -2.18 1.60 33.42
C ALA A 40 -2.85 2.39 32.30
N GLY A 41 -2.23 3.51 31.94
CA GLY A 41 -2.49 4.14 30.67
C GLY A 41 -2.36 3.02 29.67
N THR A 42 -3.46 2.69 29.00
CA THR A 42 -3.42 1.93 27.77
C THR A 42 -2.55 2.74 26.83
N ALA A 43 -1.23 2.55 26.91
CA ALA A 43 -0.31 2.99 25.89
C ALA A 43 -0.84 2.30 24.64
N ALA A 44 -1.54 3.06 23.80
CA ALA A 44 -1.92 2.60 22.49
C ALA A 44 -0.62 2.08 21.89
N LYS A 45 -0.53 0.75 21.65
CA LYS A 45 0.68 0.15 21.09
C LYS A 45 0.94 0.89 19.79
N THR A 46 1.95 1.76 19.80
CA THR A 46 2.34 2.52 18.63
C THR A 46 2.78 1.51 17.58
N GLN A 47 2.19 1.60 16.38
CA GLN A 47 2.61 0.74 15.27
C GLN A 47 4.13 0.87 15.07
N PRO A 48 4.85 -0.24 14.82
CA PRO A 48 6.28 -0.19 14.60
C PRO A 48 6.63 0.77 13.45
N SER A 49 7.62 1.64 13.67
CA SER A 49 8.19 2.48 12.62
C SER A 49 9.15 1.71 11.71
N VAL A 50 9.64 0.55 12.16
CA VAL A 50 10.52 -0.35 11.43
C VAL A 50 9.99 -1.77 11.59
N ILE A 51 9.89 -2.49 10.47
CA ILE A 51 9.55 -3.92 10.44
C ILE A 51 10.74 -4.65 9.82
N HIS A 52 11.41 -5.49 10.60
CA HIS A 52 12.53 -6.28 10.10
C HIS A 52 12.03 -7.45 9.26
N LEU A 53 12.69 -7.68 8.13
CA LEU A 53 12.44 -8.81 7.25
C LEU A 53 13.53 -9.88 7.46
N PRO A 54 13.30 -11.12 7.00
CA PRO A 54 14.34 -12.13 7.03
C PRO A 54 15.61 -11.67 6.31
N ASP A 55 16.77 -12.08 6.81
CA ASP A 55 18.04 -11.81 6.14
C ASP A 55 18.05 -12.44 4.74
N GLY A 56 18.65 -11.73 3.78
CA GLY A 56 18.67 -12.13 2.38
C GLY A 56 17.32 -12.02 1.64
N PHE A 57 16.24 -11.55 2.29
CA PHE A 57 14.90 -11.49 1.67
C PHE A 57 14.82 -10.60 0.42
N ARG A 58 15.58 -9.48 0.40
CA ARG A 58 15.66 -8.57 -0.76
C ARG A 58 14.27 -8.09 -1.22
N PRO A 59 13.54 -7.32 -0.38
CA PRO A 59 12.19 -6.88 -0.69
C PRO A 59 12.19 -5.91 -1.88
N GLU A 60 11.06 -5.86 -2.60
CA GLU A 60 10.85 -4.84 -3.63
C GLU A 60 9.41 -4.32 -3.59
N GLY A 61 8.43 -5.20 -3.76
CA GLY A 61 7.02 -4.82 -3.73
C GLY A 61 6.46 -4.85 -2.31
N ILE A 62 5.50 -3.96 -2.03
CA ILE A 62 4.62 -4.02 -0.85
C ILE A 62 3.16 -3.78 -1.24
N THR A 63 2.25 -4.49 -0.58
CA THR A 63 0.82 -4.17 -0.62
C THR A 63 0.17 -4.40 0.75
N ILE A 64 -0.86 -3.63 1.05
CA ILE A 64 -1.66 -3.72 2.27
C ILE A 64 -3.14 -3.68 1.88
N GLY A 65 -3.92 -4.61 2.42
CA GLY A 65 -5.38 -4.64 2.25
C GLY A 65 -6.13 -3.97 3.40
N CYS A 66 -7.35 -4.43 3.64
CA CYS A 66 -8.17 -3.95 4.76
C CYS A 66 -7.70 -4.45 6.14
N GLY A 67 -7.03 -5.61 6.18
CA GLY A 67 -6.45 -6.16 7.40
C GLY A 67 -5.16 -5.47 7.82
N PRO A 68 -4.68 -5.73 9.05
CA PRO A 68 -3.45 -5.15 9.57
C PRO A 68 -2.20 -5.91 9.07
N TYR A 69 -2.18 -6.30 7.79
CA TYR A 69 -1.12 -7.12 7.20
C TYR A 69 -0.52 -6.46 5.96
N ALA A 70 0.80 -6.36 5.93
CA ALA A 70 1.56 -6.08 4.71
C ALA A 70 2.04 -7.38 4.07
N TYR A 71 2.08 -7.39 2.75
CA TYR A 71 2.59 -8.48 1.94
C TYR A 71 3.74 -7.95 1.08
N LEU A 72 4.85 -8.68 1.06
CA LEU A 72 6.08 -8.27 0.40
C LEU A 72 6.58 -9.34 -0.56
N GLY A 73 7.08 -8.92 -1.72
CA GLY A 73 7.76 -9.79 -2.70
C GLY A 73 9.27 -9.78 -2.52
N SER A 74 9.90 -10.96 -2.64
CA SER A 74 11.36 -11.16 -2.64
C SER A 74 11.94 -11.14 -4.05
N LEU A 75 12.99 -10.36 -4.25
CA LEU A 75 13.83 -10.43 -5.45
C LEU A 75 14.80 -11.62 -5.45
N GLY A 76 15.02 -12.24 -4.30
CA GLY A 76 15.95 -13.36 -4.16
C GLY A 76 15.44 -14.62 -4.87
N ASP A 77 14.25 -15.05 -4.50
CA ASP A 77 13.67 -16.34 -4.88
C ASP A 77 12.18 -16.23 -5.28
N GLY A 78 11.58 -15.05 -5.11
CA GLY A 78 10.17 -14.81 -5.34
C GLY A 78 9.25 -15.14 -4.17
N SER A 79 9.79 -15.45 -2.99
CA SER A 79 8.96 -15.73 -1.83
C SER A 79 8.11 -14.52 -1.43
N ILE A 80 6.94 -14.79 -0.87
CA ILE A 80 6.02 -13.76 -0.36
C ILE A 80 6.03 -13.82 1.16
N TYR A 81 6.38 -12.70 1.79
CA TYR A 81 6.34 -12.51 3.24
C TYR A 81 5.07 -11.77 3.64
N ARG A 82 4.43 -12.19 4.75
CA ARG A 82 3.32 -11.46 5.37
C ARG A 82 3.77 -10.93 6.73
N ALA A 83 3.75 -9.61 6.90
CA ALA A 83 4.05 -8.91 8.15
C ALA A 83 2.76 -8.42 8.84
N ASP A 84 2.65 -8.59 10.14
CA ASP A 84 1.63 -7.96 10.98
C ASP A 84 2.05 -6.53 11.34
N LEU A 85 1.28 -5.55 10.88
CA LEU A 85 1.58 -4.13 11.05
C LEU A 85 1.47 -3.65 12.50
N ARG A 86 0.93 -4.47 13.41
CA ARG A 86 0.79 -4.12 14.83
C ARG A 86 1.97 -4.60 15.66
N THR A 87 2.62 -5.69 15.26
CA THR A 87 3.72 -6.31 16.00
C THR A 87 5.05 -6.23 15.29
N GLY A 88 5.05 -6.08 13.96
CA GLY A 88 6.24 -6.16 13.11
C GLY A 88 6.70 -7.61 12.87
N GLU A 89 6.01 -8.60 13.41
CA GLU A 89 6.32 -10.01 13.20
C GLU A 89 5.65 -10.52 11.92
N GLY A 90 6.16 -11.61 11.36
CA GLY A 90 5.61 -12.18 10.14
C GLY A 90 6.26 -13.49 9.75
N GLY A 91 5.94 -13.96 8.55
CA GLY A 91 6.51 -15.17 8.00
C GLY A 91 6.30 -15.29 6.50
N ILE A 92 7.07 -16.18 5.88
CA ILE A 92 6.88 -16.56 4.48
C ILE A 92 5.57 -17.33 4.37
N ILE A 93 4.66 -16.83 3.54
CA ILE A 93 3.36 -17.48 3.29
C ILE A 93 3.37 -18.27 1.99
N SER A 94 4.19 -17.89 1.01
CA SER A 94 4.36 -18.60 -0.25
C SER A 94 5.83 -18.64 -0.57
N THR A 95 6.41 -19.84 -0.66
CA THR A 95 7.75 -19.99 -1.24
C THR A 95 7.70 -19.60 -2.71
N GLY A 96 8.70 -18.86 -3.16
CA GLY A 96 8.77 -18.37 -4.52
C GLY A 96 9.11 -19.47 -5.54
N PRO A 97 8.84 -19.24 -6.84
CA PRO A 97 9.16 -20.18 -7.90
C PRO A 97 10.65 -20.17 -8.30
N GLY A 98 11.53 -19.55 -7.52
CA GLY A 98 12.95 -19.35 -7.85
C GLY A 98 13.21 -18.15 -8.77
N THR A 99 12.21 -17.29 -9.00
CA THR A 99 12.36 -16.05 -9.79
C THR A 99 11.78 -14.85 -9.04
N PRO A 100 12.30 -13.63 -9.30
CA PRO A 100 11.93 -12.44 -8.53
C PRO A 100 10.43 -12.17 -8.51
N SER A 101 9.93 -11.78 -7.34
CA SER A 101 8.60 -11.18 -7.17
C SER A 101 8.77 -9.71 -6.86
N VAL A 102 8.17 -8.89 -7.72
CA VAL A 102 8.41 -7.45 -7.78
C VAL A 102 7.14 -6.77 -7.27
N GLY A 103 6.43 -5.99 -8.07
CA GLY A 103 5.16 -5.39 -7.66
C GLY A 103 4.09 -6.43 -7.38
N LEU A 104 3.29 -6.16 -6.34
CA LEU A 104 2.15 -6.98 -5.97
C LEU A 104 0.97 -6.13 -5.49
N LYS A 105 -0.25 -6.66 -5.67
CA LYS A 105 -1.49 -6.07 -5.14
C LYS A 105 -2.43 -7.14 -4.63
N LEU A 106 -3.01 -6.86 -3.47
CA LEU A 106 -4.05 -7.69 -2.84
C LEU A 106 -5.43 -7.23 -3.29
N ASP A 107 -6.26 -8.18 -3.73
CA ASP A 107 -7.69 -7.91 -3.95
C ASP A 107 -8.54 -8.13 -2.69
N ASP A 108 -9.81 -7.77 -2.78
CA ASP A 108 -10.83 -7.95 -1.74
C ASP A 108 -11.23 -9.43 -1.50
N ARG A 109 -10.71 -10.36 -2.30
CA ARG A 109 -10.94 -11.82 -2.20
C ARG A 109 -9.79 -12.55 -1.52
N GLY A 110 -8.76 -11.82 -1.10
CA GLY A 110 -7.59 -12.41 -0.47
C GLY A 110 -6.62 -13.04 -1.47
N ARG A 111 -6.57 -12.55 -2.71
CA ARG A 111 -5.62 -12.99 -3.75
C ARG A 111 -4.57 -11.91 -4.00
N LEU A 112 -3.31 -12.32 -4.02
CA LEU A 112 -2.17 -11.49 -4.39
C LEU A 112 -1.87 -11.69 -5.87
N PHE A 113 -1.99 -10.63 -6.65
CA PHE A 113 -1.47 -10.57 -8.01
C PHE A 113 -0.02 -10.11 -7.92
N VAL A 114 0.90 -10.85 -8.53
CA VAL A 114 2.35 -10.66 -8.36
C VAL A 114 2.99 -10.59 -9.75
N ALA A 115 3.69 -9.49 -10.01
CA ALA A 115 4.55 -9.32 -11.18
C ALA A 115 5.90 -10.02 -10.93
N GLY A 116 6.43 -10.67 -11.97
CA GLY A 116 7.68 -11.42 -11.90
C GLY A 116 8.62 -11.12 -13.04
N ARG A 117 9.87 -10.78 -12.72
CA ARG A 117 10.92 -10.55 -13.72
C ARG A 117 11.22 -11.86 -14.46
N GLY A 118 10.93 -11.89 -15.76
CA GLY A 118 11.19 -13.04 -16.65
C GLY A 118 10.17 -14.19 -16.60
N GLN A 119 9.21 -14.20 -15.67
CA GLN A 119 8.14 -15.23 -15.61
C GLN A 119 6.74 -14.71 -15.94
N GLY A 120 6.53 -13.39 -16.03
CA GLY A 120 5.21 -12.80 -16.26
C GLY A 120 4.50 -12.49 -14.95
N ALA A 121 3.32 -13.06 -14.72
CA ALA A 121 2.53 -12.82 -13.51
C ALA A 121 2.04 -14.11 -12.87
N ARG A 122 1.75 -14.07 -11.57
CA ARG A 122 1.04 -15.14 -10.87
C ARG A 122 0.05 -14.60 -9.86
N VAL A 123 -0.91 -15.44 -9.50
CA VAL A 123 -1.93 -15.14 -8.49
C VAL A 123 -1.75 -16.12 -7.33
N VAL A 124 -1.68 -15.62 -6.11
CA VAL A 124 -1.44 -16.41 -4.89
C VAL A 124 -2.58 -16.18 -3.90
N ASP A 125 -3.10 -17.24 -3.29
CA ASP A 125 -4.02 -17.13 -2.16
C ASP A 125 -3.26 -16.63 -0.92
N ALA A 126 -3.61 -15.44 -0.42
CA ALA A 126 -2.89 -14.75 0.65
C ALA A 126 -3.02 -15.44 2.02
N ARG A 127 -3.96 -16.38 2.16
CA ARG A 127 -4.20 -17.13 3.40
C ARG A 127 -3.39 -18.41 3.43
N THR A 128 -3.34 -19.14 2.33
CA THR A 128 -2.74 -20.48 2.22
C THR A 128 -1.36 -20.48 1.57
N GLY A 129 -1.04 -19.43 0.80
CA GLY A 129 0.17 -19.39 -0.01
C GLY A 129 0.09 -20.17 -1.32
N ALA A 130 -1.05 -20.78 -1.64
CA ALA A 130 -1.18 -21.57 -2.86
C ALA A 130 -1.16 -20.66 -4.10
N ILE A 131 -0.39 -21.06 -5.11
CA ILE A 131 -0.46 -20.44 -6.44
C ILE A 131 -1.78 -20.87 -7.08
N LEU A 132 -2.64 -19.90 -7.39
CA LEU A 132 -3.95 -20.09 -8.01
C LEU A 132 -3.88 -20.08 -9.53
N ALA A 133 -2.99 -19.26 -10.09
CA ALA A 133 -2.78 -19.14 -11.54
C ALA A 133 -1.40 -18.56 -11.84
N SER A 134 -0.88 -18.85 -13.03
CA SER A 134 0.35 -18.29 -13.59
C SER A 134 0.11 -17.88 -15.04
N TYR A 135 0.64 -16.73 -15.44
CA TYR A 135 0.41 -16.10 -16.73
C TYR A 135 1.74 -15.73 -17.38
N VAL A 136 1.98 -16.25 -18.58
CA VAL A 136 3.02 -15.72 -19.47
C VAL A 136 2.45 -14.46 -20.11
N LEU A 137 2.96 -13.29 -19.70
CA LEU A 137 2.45 -12.01 -20.19
C LEU A 137 2.96 -11.67 -21.60
N THR A 138 4.15 -12.14 -21.94
CA THR A 138 4.76 -11.94 -23.26
C THR A 138 5.84 -12.99 -23.51
N THR A 139 6.15 -13.20 -24.79
CA THR A 139 7.34 -13.94 -25.24
C THR A 139 8.43 -13.02 -25.78
N ALA A 140 8.18 -11.70 -25.81
CA ALA A 140 9.17 -10.71 -26.22
C ALA A 140 10.37 -10.71 -25.27
N THR A 141 11.57 -10.51 -25.82
CA THR A 141 12.83 -10.44 -25.06
C THR A 141 13.62 -9.19 -25.48
N PRO A 142 14.12 -8.39 -24.53
CA PRO A 142 13.97 -8.54 -23.07
C PRO A 142 12.56 -8.16 -22.59
N THR A 143 12.12 -8.72 -21.45
CA THR A 143 10.87 -8.32 -20.77
C THR A 143 11.09 -8.22 -19.28
N PHE A 144 10.40 -7.27 -18.64
CA PHE A 144 10.35 -7.17 -17.20
C PHE A 144 8.98 -6.67 -16.75
N ALA A 145 8.07 -7.61 -16.46
CA ALA A 145 6.85 -7.34 -15.71
C ALA A 145 7.20 -6.79 -14.32
N ASN A 146 6.87 -5.51 -14.08
CA ASN A 146 7.45 -4.75 -12.98
C ASN A 146 6.46 -4.46 -11.86
N ASP A 147 5.40 -3.68 -12.11
CA ASP A 147 4.38 -3.37 -11.12
C ASP A 147 3.00 -3.85 -11.58
N VAL A 148 2.07 -3.93 -10.62
CA VAL A 148 0.68 -4.33 -10.84
C VAL A 148 -0.29 -3.37 -10.17
N PHE A 149 -1.39 -3.08 -10.84
CA PHE A 149 -2.51 -2.32 -10.30
C PHE A 149 -3.85 -2.99 -10.59
N LEU A 150 -4.74 -3.00 -9.61
CA LEU A 150 -6.06 -3.63 -9.72
C LEU A 150 -7.15 -2.59 -9.91
N THR A 151 -7.98 -2.82 -10.93
CA THR A 151 -9.29 -2.19 -11.12
C THR A 151 -10.37 -3.24 -10.93
N PRO A 152 -11.66 -2.86 -10.80
CA PRO A 152 -12.74 -3.84 -10.59
C PRO A 152 -12.85 -4.94 -11.67
N ARG A 153 -12.31 -4.71 -12.87
CA ARG A 153 -12.41 -5.64 -14.01
C ARG A 153 -11.07 -6.03 -14.61
N THR A 154 -9.96 -5.56 -14.06
CA THR A 154 -8.66 -5.77 -14.72
C THR A 154 -7.52 -5.69 -13.74
N ALA A 155 -6.59 -6.65 -13.80
CA ALA A 155 -5.25 -6.51 -13.24
C ALA A 155 -4.31 -6.02 -14.35
N TRP A 156 -3.72 -4.85 -14.16
CA TRP A 156 -2.81 -4.20 -15.09
C TRP A 156 -1.38 -4.42 -14.64
N PHE A 157 -0.49 -4.78 -15.56
CA PHE A 157 0.93 -4.97 -15.32
C PHE A 157 1.73 -4.06 -16.24
N THR A 158 2.78 -3.43 -15.72
CA THR A 158 3.75 -2.67 -16.52
C THR A 158 4.86 -3.58 -17.02
N ASP A 159 5.40 -3.31 -18.21
CA ASP A 159 6.68 -3.86 -18.66
C ASP A 159 7.75 -2.77 -18.66
N SER A 160 8.78 -2.93 -17.84
CA SER A 160 9.88 -1.97 -17.75
C SER A 160 10.71 -1.91 -19.03
N TYR A 161 10.78 -2.98 -19.81
CA TYR A 161 11.66 -3.10 -20.98
C TYR A 161 10.92 -3.03 -22.32
N GLN A 162 9.60 -3.14 -22.30
CA GLN A 162 8.74 -3.02 -23.47
C GLN A 162 7.80 -1.81 -23.32
N PRO A 163 7.45 -1.10 -24.41
CA PRO A 163 6.44 -0.05 -24.36
C PRO A 163 5.05 -0.69 -24.29
N ALA A 164 4.75 -1.40 -23.21
CA ALA A 164 3.53 -2.20 -23.10
C ALA A 164 2.98 -2.24 -21.67
N LEU A 165 1.65 -2.30 -21.58
CA LEU A 165 0.92 -2.80 -20.43
C LEU A 165 0.29 -4.14 -20.76
N TYR A 166 0.25 -5.05 -19.80
CA TYR A 166 -0.51 -6.30 -19.91
C TYR A 166 -1.74 -6.23 -19.02
N ALA A 167 -2.85 -6.76 -19.51
CA ALA A 167 -4.15 -6.70 -18.84
C ALA A 167 -4.70 -8.11 -18.68
N LEU A 168 -5.00 -8.51 -17.44
CA LEU A 168 -5.79 -9.69 -17.14
C LEU A 168 -7.25 -9.27 -17.00
N PRO A 169 -8.14 -9.54 -17.97
CA PRO A 169 -9.55 -9.18 -17.86
C PRO A 169 -10.21 -10.07 -16.80
N LEU A 170 -10.59 -9.47 -15.67
CA LEU A 170 -11.25 -10.20 -14.59
C LEU A 170 -12.72 -10.39 -14.97
N GLY A 171 -13.17 -11.65 -14.91
CA GLY A 171 -14.53 -12.03 -15.22
C GLY A 171 -15.53 -11.58 -14.15
N ARG A 172 -16.77 -12.09 -14.27
CA ARG A 172 -17.83 -11.79 -13.31
C ARG A 172 -17.35 -12.20 -11.91
N HIS A 173 -17.60 -11.35 -10.91
CA HIS A 173 -17.15 -11.57 -9.54
C HIS A 173 -15.62 -11.76 -9.42
N GLY A 174 -14.83 -11.15 -10.30
CA GLY A 174 -13.37 -11.18 -10.23
C GLY A 174 -12.76 -12.52 -10.62
N GLU A 175 -13.48 -13.36 -11.36
CA GLU A 175 -12.96 -14.61 -11.92
C GLU A 175 -11.65 -14.36 -12.67
N LEU A 176 -10.68 -15.27 -12.48
CA LEU A 176 -9.39 -15.19 -13.15
C LEU A 176 -9.57 -15.58 -14.63
N PRO A 177 -8.99 -14.84 -15.59
CA PRO A 177 -9.08 -15.17 -16.99
C PRO A 177 -8.26 -16.42 -17.33
N ASP A 178 -8.55 -17.02 -18.49
CA ASP A 178 -7.67 -18.01 -19.11
C ASP A 178 -6.38 -17.34 -19.61
N ALA A 179 -5.33 -18.13 -19.83
CA ALA A 179 -4.03 -17.61 -20.26
C ALA A 179 -4.08 -16.94 -21.65
N ASP A 180 -4.97 -17.40 -22.53
CA ASP A 180 -5.14 -16.86 -23.88
C ASP A 180 -5.91 -15.53 -23.91
N ASP A 181 -6.53 -15.13 -22.79
CA ASP A 181 -7.29 -13.88 -22.64
C ASP A 181 -6.41 -12.70 -22.18
N VAL A 182 -5.10 -12.91 -21.97
CA VAL A 182 -4.17 -11.83 -21.62
C VAL A 182 -4.12 -10.81 -22.76
N VAL A 183 -4.39 -9.55 -22.46
CA VAL A 183 -4.39 -8.46 -23.45
C VAL A 183 -3.13 -7.63 -23.32
N THR A 184 -2.45 -7.40 -24.45
CA THR A 184 -1.32 -6.47 -24.54
C THR A 184 -1.77 -5.12 -25.09
N ILE A 185 -1.42 -4.04 -24.39
CA ILE A 185 -1.69 -2.66 -24.78
C ILE A 185 -0.35 -1.95 -25.01
N THR A 186 -0.05 -1.60 -26.26
CA THR A 186 1.17 -0.87 -26.63
C THR A 186 1.07 0.60 -26.22
N LEU A 187 2.06 1.07 -25.48
CA LEU A 187 2.21 2.48 -25.09
C LEU A 187 2.67 3.31 -26.29
N SER A 188 1.98 4.43 -26.52
CA SER A 188 2.23 5.35 -27.65
C SER A 188 1.85 6.79 -27.27
N GLY A 189 1.80 7.71 -28.24
CA GLY A 189 1.57 9.13 -27.97
C GLY A 189 2.83 9.79 -27.43
N ASP A 190 2.75 10.42 -26.26
CA ASP A 190 3.88 11.09 -25.62
C ASP A 190 4.93 10.13 -25.02
N TRP A 191 4.72 8.81 -25.14
CA TRP A 191 5.63 7.80 -24.60
C TRP A 191 6.91 7.68 -25.44
N SER A 192 8.07 7.80 -24.79
CA SER A 192 9.37 7.63 -25.43
C SER A 192 10.16 6.49 -24.77
N GLN A 193 10.10 5.30 -25.36
CA GLN A 193 10.80 4.12 -24.85
C GLN A 193 12.31 4.21 -25.08
N VAL A 194 13.10 4.06 -24.02
CA VAL A 194 14.52 3.76 -24.13
C VAL A 194 14.70 2.25 -24.29
N ALA A 195 15.34 1.82 -25.38
CA ALA A 195 15.51 0.41 -25.71
C ALA A 195 16.53 -0.31 -24.80
N GLY A 196 16.43 -1.65 -24.76
CA GLY A 196 17.30 -2.52 -23.96
C GLY A 196 16.77 -2.76 -22.55
N GLU A 197 17.63 -3.23 -21.65
CA GLU A 197 17.27 -3.52 -20.25
C GLU A 197 17.29 -2.27 -19.36
N VAL A 198 16.68 -1.18 -19.85
CA VAL A 198 16.53 0.09 -19.13
C VAL A 198 15.11 0.17 -18.57
N VAL A 199 14.98 0.48 -17.28
CA VAL A 199 13.66 0.60 -16.64
C VAL A 199 12.94 1.84 -17.15
N ASN A 200 11.85 1.62 -17.90
CA ASN A 200 10.94 2.65 -18.40
C ASN A 200 9.64 2.65 -17.59
N ALA A 201 8.58 1.97 -18.05
CA ALA A 201 7.30 1.90 -17.34
C ALA A 201 7.46 1.12 -16.03
N ASN A 202 7.26 1.80 -14.91
CA ASN A 202 7.47 1.23 -13.59
C ASN A 202 6.16 1.23 -12.81
N GLY A 203 5.99 2.10 -11.81
CA GLY A 203 4.78 2.13 -11.01
C GLY A 203 3.53 2.52 -11.78
N ILE A 204 2.40 1.92 -11.40
CA ILE A 204 1.10 2.11 -12.06
C ILE A 204 -0.03 2.34 -11.05
N THR A 205 -0.93 3.27 -11.38
CA THR A 205 -2.19 3.47 -10.64
C THR A 205 -3.30 3.96 -11.57
N ARG A 206 -4.47 4.28 -11.03
CA ARG A 206 -5.57 4.93 -11.79
C ARG A 206 -5.51 6.45 -11.64
N THR A 207 -6.18 7.17 -12.53
CA THR A 207 -6.56 8.57 -12.28
C THR A 207 -7.60 8.65 -11.15
N PRO A 208 -7.75 9.80 -10.45
CA PRO A 208 -8.71 9.91 -9.35
C PRO A 208 -10.17 9.62 -9.73
N ASP A 209 -10.57 10.00 -10.94
CA ASP A 209 -11.89 9.69 -11.52
C ASP A 209 -12.01 8.24 -12.07
N GLY A 210 -10.90 7.49 -12.11
CA GLY A 210 -10.84 6.13 -12.63
C GLY A 210 -11.00 6.01 -14.16
N SER A 211 -10.96 7.13 -14.90
CA SER A 211 -11.16 7.12 -16.36
C SER A 211 -9.92 6.68 -17.15
N ALA A 212 -8.73 6.78 -16.55
CA ALA A 212 -7.45 6.42 -17.15
C ALA A 212 -6.50 5.78 -16.13
N LEU A 213 -5.34 5.34 -16.61
CA LEU A 213 -4.23 4.88 -15.78
C LEU A 213 -3.18 6.00 -15.69
N LEU A 214 -2.36 5.94 -14.64
CA LEU A 214 -1.16 6.74 -14.47
C LEU A 214 0.03 5.80 -14.38
N VAL A 215 1.06 6.04 -15.19
CA VAL A 215 2.30 5.25 -15.22
C VAL A 215 3.48 6.18 -15.09
N VAL A 216 4.37 5.92 -14.13
CA VAL A 216 5.63 6.66 -14.03
C VAL A 216 6.68 6.02 -14.92
N GLN A 217 7.43 6.86 -15.65
CA GLN A 217 8.54 6.43 -16.48
C GLN A 217 9.87 6.75 -15.77
N SER A 218 10.53 5.74 -15.19
CA SER A 218 11.65 5.94 -14.26
C SER A 218 12.84 6.70 -14.88
N GLY A 219 13.26 6.33 -16.09
CA GLY A 219 14.45 6.93 -16.72
C GLY A 219 14.27 8.40 -17.09
N VAL A 220 13.17 8.73 -17.77
CA VAL A 220 12.87 10.10 -18.24
C VAL A 220 12.31 10.97 -17.11
N GLY A 221 11.68 10.37 -16.10
CA GLY A 221 11.06 11.08 -14.99
C GLY A 221 9.70 11.69 -15.31
N GLY A 222 8.98 11.14 -16.29
CA GLY A 222 7.63 11.56 -16.65
C GLY A 222 6.55 10.79 -15.89
N LEU A 223 5.41 11.44 -15.65
CA LEU A 223 4.16 10.76 -15.26
C LEU A 223 3.22 10.81 -16.47
N HIS A 224 2.79 9.65 -16.94
CA HIS A 224 1.97 9.51 -18.13
C HIS A 224 0.55 9.11 -17.77
N ARG A 225 -0.43 9.85 -18.29
CA ARG A 225 -1.84 9.46 -18.28
C ARG A 225 -2.09 8.55 -19.48
N VAL A 226 -2.46 7.30 -19.23
CA VAL A 226 -2.62 6.26 -20.26
C VAL A 226 -4.08 5.94 -20.48
N ASN A 227 -4.53 5.99 -21.73
CA ASN A 227 -5.85 5.47 -22.10
C ASN A 227 -5.82 3.93 -22.04
N PRO A 228 -6.59 3.29 -21.13
CA PRO A 228 -6.50 1.85 -20.91
C PRO A 228 -7.01 1.01 -22.09
N ARG A 229 -7.72 1.61 -23.07
CA ARG A 229 -8.21 0.91 -24.25
C ARG A 229 -7.23 0.95 -25.42
N THR A 230 -6.45 2.02 -25.53
CA THR A 230 -5.62 2.28 -26.72
C THR A 230 -4.14 2.34 -26.44
N GLY A 231 -3.73 2.52 -25.17
CA GLY A 231 -2.34 2.71 -24.79
C GLY A 231 -1.75 4.08 -25.15
N VAL A 232 -2.53 4.97 -25.76
CA VAL A 232 -2.11 6.34 -26.04
C VAL A 232 -1.88 7.05 -24.72
N THR A 233 -0.71 7.67 -24.59
CA THR A 233 -0.28 8.41 -23.40
C THR A 233 -0.26 9.91 -23.66
N GLU A 234 -0.60 10.66 -22.62
CA GLU A 234 -0.44 12.12 -22.52
C GLU A 234 0.44 12.39 -21.29
N LEU A 235 1.39 13.32 -21.40
CA LEU A 235 2.17 13.75 -20.23
C LEU A 235 1.26 14.48 -19.23
N VAL A 236 1.37 14.11 -17.95
CA VAL A 236 0.68 14.83 -16.86
C VAL A 236 1.44 16.12 -16.56
N ASP A 237 0.71 17.25 -16.55
CA ASP A 237 1.27 18.55 -16.20
C ASP A 237 1.49 18.66 -14.68
N LEU A 238 2.75 18.53 -14.24
CA LEU A 238 3.16 18.71 -12.85
C LEU A 238 3.72 20.12 -12.57
N GLY A 239 3.54 21.06 -13.49
CA GLY A 239 4.08 22.41 -13.41
C GLY A 239 5.61 22.43 -13.30
N ASP A 240 6.14 23.28 -12.41
CA ASP A 240 7.58 23.44 -12.18
C ASP A 240 8.18 22.35 -11.27
N ALA A 241 7.46 21.24 -11.03
CA ALA A 241 8.00 20.13 -10.26
C ALA A 241 9.25 19.53 -10.93
N ALA A 242 10.20 19.10 -10.10
CA ALA A 242 11.36 18.37 -10.61
C ALA A 242 10.91 17.07 -11.32
N PRO A 243 11.65 16.61 -12.36
CA PRO A 243 11.38 15.32 -12.98
C PRO A 243 11.37 14.18 -11.96
N LEU A 244 10.47 13.23 -12.14
CA LEU A 244 10.31 12.04 -11.30
C LEU A 244 11.36 10.97 -11.66
N THR A 245 12.60 11.37 -11.90
CA THR A 245 13.68 10.43 -12.27
C THR A 245 13.86 9.40 -11.16
N ASN A 246 14.00 8.13 -11.52
CA ASN A 246 13.97 6.99 -10.60
C ASN A 246 12.64 6.83 -9.85
N GLY A 247 11.56 7.39 -10.41
CA GLY A 247 10.19 7.15 -9.96
C GLY A 247 9.86 5.66 -10.06
N ASP A 248 9.33 5.11 -8.98
CA ASP A 248 9.15 3.68 -8.78
C ASP A 248 7.68 3.40 -8.46
N GLY A 249 7.34 2.85 -7.29
CA GLY A 249 5.95 2.61 -6.91
C GLY A 249 5.09 3.87 -6.77
N LEU A 250 3.83 3.75 -7.20
CA LEU A 250 2.79 4.78 -7.10
C LEU A 250 1.70 4.38 -6.09
N LEU A 251 1.25 5.35 -5.29
CA LEU A 251 0.06 5.19 -4.44
C LEU A 251 -0.84 6.41 -4.58
N LEU A 252 -2.10 6.18 -4.95
CA LEU A 252 -3.13 7.21 -4.99
C LEU A 252 -4.12 7.03 -3.85
N THR A 253 -4.27 8.06 -3.01
CA THR A 253 -5.31 8.14 -1.98
C THR A 253 -6.22 9.33 -2.27
N GLY A 254 -7.45 9.05 -2.72
CA GLY A 254 -8.35 10.10 -3.20
C GLY A 254 -7.75 10.82 -4.41
N ARG A 255 -7.29 12.06 -4.21
CA ARG A 255 -6.58 12.85 -5.22
C ARG A 255 -5.11 13.12 -4.87
N THR A 256 -4.60 12.52 -3.79
CA THR A 256 -3.20 12.67 -3.36
C THR A 256 -2.37 11.53 -3.91
N LEU A 257 -1.45 11.84 -4.81
CA LEU A 257 -0.51 10.88 -5.39
C LEU A 257 0.81 10.93 -4.64
N TYR A 258 1.27 9.76 -4.20
CA TYR A 258 2.59 9.53 -3.64
C TYR A 258 3.43 8.82 -4.71
N VAL A 259 4.58 9.39 -5.03
CA VAL A 259 5.55 8.84 -5.99
C VAL A 259 6.83 8.53 -5.23
N VAL A 260 7.18 7.25 -5.12
CA VAL A 260 8.46 6.84 -4.55
C VAL A 260 9.57 7.14 -5.54
N GLN A 261 10.65 7.78 -5.09
CA GLN A 261 11.85 8.06 -5.88
C GLN A 261 13.04 7.37 -5.22
N ASN A 262 13.40 6.19 -5.75
CA ASN A 262 14.21 5.24 -5.02
C ASN A 262 15.65 5.74 -4.76
N ARG A 263 16.33 6.32 -5.77
CA ARG A 263 17.70 6.83 -5.62
C ARG A 263 17.78 8.13 -4.81
N GLN A 264 16.66 8.83 -4.70
CA GLN A 264 16.54 10.07 -3.95
C GLN A 264 16.15 9.82 -2.49
N ASN A 265 15.87 8.56 -2.09
CA ASN A 265 15.40 8.21 -0.75
C ASN A 265 14.24 9.11 -0.31
N ALA A 266 13.23 9.23 -1.17
CA ALA A 266 12.16 10.20 -0.99
C ALA A 266 10.82 9.75 -1.57
N ILE A 267 9.76 10.39 -1.10
CA ILE A 267 8.41 10.31 -1.67
C ILE A 267 7.97 11.72 -2.06
N ASP A 268 7.68 11.94 -3.33
CA ASP A 268 7.04 13.19 -3.76
C ASP A 268 5.53 13.06 -3.69
N VAL A 269 4.89 14.08 -3.11
CA VAL A 269 3.46 14.11 -2.89
C VAL A 269 2.86 15.18 -3.79
N PHE A 270 1.88 14.78 -4.60
CA PHE A 270 1.15 15.66 -5.51
C PHE A 270 -0.33 15.66 -5.18
N GLN A 271 -0.96 16.82 -5.36
CA GLN A 271 -2.40 16.95 -5.40
C GLN A 271 -2.85 16.95 -6.86
N LEU A 272 -3.48 15.87 -7.31
CA LEU A 272 -3.93 15.72 -8.69
C LEU A 272 -5.26 16.41 -8.97
N ALA A 273 -5.44 16.86 -10.21
CA ALA A 273 -6.74 17.12 -10.80
C ALA A 273 -7.55 15.82 -10.87
N ALA A 274 -8.89 15.93 -10.88
CA ALA A 274 -9.77 14.76 -10.81
C ALA A 274 -9.58 13.80 -12.00
N ASP A 275 -9.33 14.35 -13.19
CA ASP A 275 -9.09 13.58 -14.42
C ASP A 275 -7.64 13.09 -14.56
N GLY A 276 -6.76 13.45 -13.62
CA GLY A 276 -5.35 13.11 -13.62
C GLY A 276 -4.51 13.74 -14.73
N ARG A 277 -4.97 14.84 -15.35
CA ARG A 277 -4.19 15.56 -16.39
C ARG A 277 -3.16 16.54 -15.84
N SER A 278 -3.34 16.98 -14.61
CA SER A 278 -2.37 17.84 -13.94
C SER A 278 -2.27 17.53 -12.46
N GLY A 279 -1.20 18.01 -11.84
CA GLY A 279 -0.95 17.89 -10.42
C GLY A 279 -0.12 19.04 -9.88
N VAL A 280 -0.33 19.37 -8.61
CA VAL A 280 0.45 20.39 -7.90
C VAL A 280 1.30 19.70 -6.84
N PHE A 281 2.61 19.86 -6.93
CA PHE A 281 3.54 19.39 -5.90
C PHE A 281 3.17 19.99 -4.54
N GLN A 282 3.06 19.14 -3.53
CA GLN A 282 2.69 19.53 -2.16
C GLN A 282 3.92 19.56 -1.25
N ARG A 283 4.62 18.43 -1.20
CA ARG A 283 5.78 18.23 -0.31
C ARG A 283 6.57 17.00 -0.74
N ARG A 284 7.78 16.92 -0.20
CA ARG A 284 8.62 15.73 -0.23
C ARG A 284 8.68 15.12 1.17
N ILE A 285 8.54 13.81 1.26
CA ILE A 285 8.73 13.02 2.48
C ILE A 285 10.11 12.37 2.39
N THR A 286 10.92 12.54 3.43
CA THR A 286 12.20 11.86 3.61
C THR A 286 12.25 11.25 5.00
N ASP A 287 13.09 10.23 5.15
CA ASP A 287 13.41 9.62 6.43
C ASP A 287 14.88 9.19 6.40
N PRO A 288 15.67 9.42 7.46
CA PRO A 288 17.07 8.99 7.50
C PRO A 288 17.25 7.47 7.40
N LEU A 289 16.20 6.68 7.63
CA LEU A 289 16.19 5.24 7.50
C LEU A 289 15.87 4.76 6.08
N PHE A 290 15.49 5.64 5.15
CA PHE A 290 15.31 5.24 3.75
C PHE A 290 16.65 4.84 3.11
N ASP A 291 16.70 3.64 2.56
CA ASP A 291 17.83 3.06 1.85
C ASP A 291 17.34 2.35 0.57
N VAL A 292 17.18 3.16 -0.48
CA VAL A 292 16.58 2.79 -1.77
C VAL A 292 15.17 2.20 -1.59
N PRO A 293 14.19 3.00 -1.11
CA PRO A 293 12.81 2.56 -1.03
C PRO A 293 12.21 2.42 -2.43
N THR A 294 11.48 1.34 -2.72
CA THR A 294 11.00 1.04 -4.08
C THR A 294 9.51 1.25 -4.27
N THR A 295 8.69 0.75 -3.35
CA THR A 295 7.23 0.85 -3.44
C THR A 295 6.63 1.39 -2.15
N VAL A 296 5.32 1.68 -2.16
CA VAL A 296 4.63 2.24 -0.99
C VAL A 296 3.22 1.67 -0.86
N ALA A 297 2.84 1.34 0.38
CA ALA A 297 1.47 1.02 0.75
C ALA A 297 1.05 1.85 1.98
N ALA A 298 -0.25 2.12 2.11
CA ALA A 298 -0.78 2.90 3.22
C ALA A 298 -1.64 2.05 4.15
N HIS A 299 -1.54 2.32 5.45
CA HIS A 299 -2.42 1.78 6.48
C HIS A 299 -2.56 2.77 7.63
N GLN A 300 -3.80 3.07 8.05
CA GLN A 300 -4.10 3.89 9.23
C GLN A 300 -3.30 5.21 9.32
N GLY A 301 -3.19 5.94 8.21
CA GLY A 301 -2.51 7.25 8.16
C GLY A 301 -0.98 7.17 8.12
N ARG A 302 -0.42 5.97 7.88
CA ARG A 302 1.01 5.74 7.68
C ARG A 302 1.27 5.18 6.29
N LEU A 303 2.45 5.48 5.77
CA LEU A 303 3.04 4.86 4.59
C LEU A 303 4.07 3.82 5.04
N TYR A 304 4.21 2.75 4.27
CA TYR A 304 5.14 1.65 4.50
C TYR A 304 5.93 1.41 3.23
N LEU A 305 7.25 1.44 3.33
CA LEU A 305 8.17 1.36 2.20
C LEU A 305 9.24 0.32 2.47
N PRO A 306 9.33 -0.76 1.67
CA PRO A 306 10.45 -1.67 1.76
C PRO A 306 11.73 -0.97 1.31
N ASN A 307 12.78 -1.10 2.10
CA ASN A 307 14.13 -0.73 1.68
C ASN A 307 14.70 -1.88 0.83
N ALA A 308 14.79 -1.66 -0.48
CA ALA A 308 15.33 -2.66 -1.38
C ALA A 308 16.86 -2.68 -1.41
N ARG A 309 17.50 -1.59 -0.93
CA ARG A 309 18.95 -1.46 -0.74
C ARG A 309 19.77 -1.86 -1.96
N PHE A 310 19.36 -1.43 -3.18
CA PHE A 310 20.01 -1.83 -4.44
C PHE A 310 21.50 -1.47 -4.56
N THR A 311 22.04 -0.65 -3.67
CA THR A 311 23.47 -0.29 -3.57
C THR A 311 24.25 -1.20 -2.63
N THR A 312 23.58 -2.11 -1.91
CA THR A 312 24.17 -3.06 -0.97
C THR A 312 24.34 -4.42 -1.66
N THR A 313 25.50 -5.06 -1.48
CA THR A 313 25.75 -6.41 -1.98
C THR A 313 24.82 -7.41 -1.30
N PRO A 314 23.97 -8.15 -2.03
CA PRO A 314 23.07 -9.12 -1.42
C PRO A 314 23.82 -10.38 -1.00
N THR A 315 23.75 -10.72 0.28
CA THR A 315 24.21 -12.00 0.88
C THR A 315 23.07 -12.63 1.71
N PRO A 316 23.16 -13.92 2.08
CA PRO A 316 22.20 -14.54 3.00
C PRO A 316 22.06 -13.85 4.35
N GLU A 317 23.08 -13.10 4.79
CA GLU A 317 23.13 -12.36 6.06
C GLU A 317 22.78 -10.87 5.92
N THR A 318 22.50 -10.40 4.69
CA THR A 318 22.16 -8.99 4.48
C THR A 318 20.79 -8.68 5.05
N THR A 319 20.73 -7.71 5.96
CA THR A 319 19.48 -7.31 6.63
C THR A 319 18.63 -6.40 5.75
N TYR A 320 17.31 -6.57 5.84
CA TYR A 320 16.31 -5.77 5.15
C TYR A 320 15.17 -5.37 6.09
N ASP A 321 14.48 -4.29 5.74
CA ASP A 321 13.41 -3.74 6.55
C ASP A 321 12.35 -3.01 5.71
N VAL A 322 11.24 -2.73 6.37
CA VAL A 322 10.19 -1.82 5.91
C VAL A 322 10.15 -0.65 6.86
N ILE A 323 10.26 0.55 6.30
CA ILE A 323 10.19 1.81 7.04
C ILE A 323 8.77 2.34 6.97
N SER A 324 8.25 2.78 8.12
CA SER A 324 6.94 3.39 8.22
C SER A 324 7.01 4.85 8.64
N VAL A 325 6.40 5.73 7.84
CA VAL A 325 6.36 7.18 8.04
C VAL A 325 4.91 7.69 8.05
N PRO A 326 4.61 8.86 8.65
CA PRO A 326 3.30 9.50 8.50
C PRO A 326 2.98 9.83 7.03
N ALA A 327 1.73 9.57 6.61
CA ALA A 327 1.23 9.87 5.26
C ALA A 327 1.00 11.35 4.99
#